data_AF-A0A945FSZ4-F1
#
_entry.id   AF-A0A945FSZ4-F1
#
_cell.length_a   1.000
_cell.length_b   1.000
_cell.length_c   1.000
_cell.angle_alpha   90.00
_cell.angle_beta   90.00
_cell.angle_gamma   90.00
#
_symmetry.space_group_name_H-M   'P 1'
#
loop_
_entity.id
_entity.type
_entity.pdbx_description
1 polymer ?
#
loop_
_entity_poly.entity_id
_entity_poly.type
_entity_poly.pdbx_seq_one_letter_code
_entity_poly.pdbx_strand_id
1 'polypeptide(L)'
;MDSTNADWEMTQGIASWLRVPELDKKRVELGRERVRKLLREAGAPSHQDSSAQKENIVDAGKKDTRTLQQSQFKKTLENIRSGYAGWLKSDRFQTTFRNTDKKEPRDQGIFGNLKPRHLILSRVFDHLWFLWFLCWLIPLFVCAESLFHGLGISVEKQWPFQLNASIWWMVPITLFPQLLMGTMTPRMHFGPDTSLGILPQPHLIVYYAIFFGFGMSMFVSGKNATNLGQWWPCHFLGAALCFPTALVTMGNPALTAIPQILFAWLTCFGLIGAFRSWCSTESRAIRYISDSSYWLYLMHIPLVIALACLIQTWRLPVFVKLCVICFGTTFILLITYQLFVRYTWIGLMLHGSRKKTPLQSGTP
;
A
#
# COMPACT_ATOMS: atom_id res chain seq x y z
N MET A 1 -19.14 -10.22 -12.72
CA MET A 1 -18.94 -11.38 -13.60
C MET A 1 -20.33 -11.92 -13.90
N ASP A 2 -20.77 -11.86 -15.15
CA ASP A 2 -22.04 -12.46 -15.54
C ASP A 2 -21.87 -13.97 -15.60
N SER A 3 -22.33 -14.66 -14.56
CA SER A 3 -22.22 -16.12 -14.44
C SER A 3 -22.97 -16.88 -15.54
N THR A 4 -23.88 -16.22 -16.27
CA THR A 4 -24.63 -16.83 -17.38
C THR A 4 -23.82 -16.96 -18.67
N ASN A 5 -22.66 -16.29 -18.73
CA ASN A 5 -21.72 -16.27 -19.85
C ASN A 5 -20.34 -16.83 -19.49
N ALA A 6 -20.23 -17.56 -18.38
CA ALA A 6 -18.99 -18.24 -17.99
C ALA A 6 -18.61 -19.35 -18.99
N ASP A 7 -17.37 -19.35 -19.47
CA ASP A 7 -16.85 -20.40 -20.35
C ASP A 7 -16.95 -21.79 -19.71
N TRP A 8 -17.11 -22.80 -20.56
CA TRP A 8 -17.32 -24.18 -20.11
C TRP A 8 -16.14 -24.71 -19.26
N GLU A 9 -14.91 -24.37 -19.63
CA GLU A 9 -13.70 -24.75 -18.87
C GLU A 9 -13.69 -24.15 -17.46
N MET A 10 -14.08 -22.87 -17.32
CA MET A 10 -14.20 -22.22 -16.01
C MET A 10 -15.29 -22.90 -15.16
N THR A 11 -16.36 -23.35 -15.79
CA THR A 11 -17.48 -24.04 -15.14
C THR A 11 -17.06 -25.41 -14.61
N GLN A 12 -16.32 -26.17 -15.42
CA GLN A 12 -15.75 -27.46 -15.01
C GLN A 12 -14.70 -27.30 -13.91
N GLY A 13 -13.84 -26.26 -14.00
CA GLY A 13 -12.84 -25.97 -12.97
C GLY A 13 -13.46 -25.67 -11.60
N ILE A 14 -14.53 -24.88 -11.56
CA ILE A 14 -15.27 -24.58 -10.33
C ILE A 14 -15.97 -25.83 -9.79
N ALA A 15 -16.59 -26.64 -10.66
CA ALA A 15 -17.29 -27.85 -10.27
C ALA A 15 -16.34 -28.91 -9.67
N SER A 16 -15.16 -29.06 -10.28
CA SER A 16 -14.07 -29.92 -9.78
C SER A 16 -13.60 -29.45 -8.40
N TRP A 17 -13.41 -28.15 -8.23
CA TRP A 17 -13.03 -27.57 -6.94
C TRP A 17 -14.08 -27.80 -5.84
N LEU A 18 -15.36 -27.76 -6.20
CA LEU A 18 -16.48 -27.99 -5.30
C LEU A 18 -16.88 -29.48 -5.15
N ARG A 19 -16.16 -30.41 -5.78
CA ARG A 19 -16.45 -31.85 -5.81
C ARG A 19 -17.89 -32.20 -6.22
N VAL A 20 -18.45 -31.44 -7.16
CA VAL A 20 -19.78 -31.70 -7.72
C VAL A 20 -19.68 -32.88 -8.71
N PRO A 21 -20.68 -33.79 -8.76
CA PRO A 21 -20.72 -34.88 -9.75
C PRO A 21 -20.65 -34.37 -11.20
N GLU A 22 -20.39 -35.28 -12.16
CA GLU A 22 -20.28 -34.93 -13.58
C GLU A 22 -21.45 -34.05 -14.05
N LEU A 23 -21.10 -32.87 -14.55
CA LEU A 23 -22.05 -31.89 -15.05
C LEU A 23 -22.41 -32.20 -16.50
N ASP A 24 -23.71 -32.39 -16.77
CA ASP A 24 -24.22 -32.42 -18.14
C ASP A 24 -24.18 -30.99 -18.74
N LYS A 25 -23.32 -30.83 -19.75
CA LYS A 25 -23.12 -29.58 -20.47
C LYS A 25 -24.43 -29.01 -21.04
N LYS A 26 -25.26 -29.87 -21.65
CA LYS A 26 -26.53 -29.43 -22.25
C LYS A 26 -27.49 -28.91 -21.19
N ARG A 27 -27.55 -29.57 -20.04
CA ARG A 27 -28.41 -29.16 -18.91
C ARG A 27 -27.98 -27.82 -18.32
N VAL A 28 -26.66 -27.59 -18.20
CA VAL A 28 -26.11 -26.32 -17.67
C VAL A 28 -26.36 -25.16 -18.64
N GLU A 29 -26.15 -25.36 -19.93
CA GLU A 29 -26.40 -24.34 -20.96
C GLU A 29 -27.87 -23.95 -21.04
N LEU A 30 -28.78 -24.93 -21.00
CA LEU A 30 -30.23 -24.70 -21.00
C LEU A 30 -30.69 -23.97 -19.73
N GLY A 31 -30.11 -24.30 -18.57
CA GLY A 31 -30.34 -23.58 -17.32
C GLY A 31 -29.91 -22.11 -17.39
N ARG A 32 -28.74 -21.83 -17.98
CA ARG A 32 -28.25 -20.46 -18.20
C ARG A 32 -29.17 -19.66 -19.09
N GLU A 33 -29.67 -20.27 -20.15
CA GLU A 33 -30.59 -19.63 -21.08
C GLU A 33 -31.92 -19.29 -20.43
N ARG A 34 -32.45 -20.19 -19.59
CA ARG A 34 -33.64 -19.93 -18.79
C ARG A 34 -33.45 -18.78 -17.80
N VAL A 35 -32.29 -18.73 -17.12
CA VAL A 35 -31.95 -17.63 -16.20
C VAL A 35 -31.80 -16.31 -16.97
N ARG A 36 -31.18 -16.30 -18.15
CA ARG A 36 -31.11 -15.11 -19.01
C ARG A 36 -32.49 -14.60 -19.40
N LYS A 37 -33.41 -15.50 -19.74
CA LYS A 37 -34.79 -15.13 -20.08
C LYS A 37 -35.51 -14.48 -18.90
N LEU A 38 -35.41 -15.07 -17.71
CA LEU A 38 -36.00 -14.51 -16.49
C LEU A 38 -35.40 -13.15 -16.11
N LEU A 39 -34.08 -12.99 -16.27
CA LEU A 39 -33.41 -11.71 -16.03
C LEU A 39 -33.86 -10.64 -17.03
N ARG A 40 -34.10 -11.00 -18.30
CA ARG A 40 -34.66 -10.08 -19.31
C ARG A 40 -36.09 -9.66 -18.97
N GLU A 41 -36.92 -10.61 -18.55
CA GLU A 41 -38.30 -10.33 -18.08
C GLU A 41 -38.32 -9.43 -16.83
N ALA A 42 -37.29 -9.51 -15.99
CA ALA A 42 -37.09 -8.65 -14.82
C ALA A 42 -36.39 -7.30 -15.11
N GLY A 43 -36.13 -6.97 -16.38
CA GLY A 43 -35.57 -5.67 -16.80
C GLY A 43 -34.04 -5.56 -16.80
N ALA A 44 -33.29 -6.68 -16.77
CA ALA A 44 -31.84 -6.65 -16.90
C ALA A 44 -31.41 -6.30 -18.36
N PRO A 45 -30.54 -5.30 -18.57
CA PRO A 45 -30.12 -4.89 -19.91
C PRO A 45 -29.31 -6.00 -20.60
N SER A 46 -29.58 -6.23 -21.89
CA SER A 46 -28.81 -7.20 -22.68
C SER A 46 -27.43 -6.64 -23.06
N HIS A 47 -26.44 -7.51 -23.24
CA HIS A 47 -25.11 -7.12 -23.69
C HIS A 47 -25.09 -6.48 -25.10
N GLN A 48 -26.20 -6.59 -25.86
CA GLN A 48 -26.42 -5.92 -27.15
C GLN A 48 -27.12 -4.55 -27.00
N ASP A 49 -27.93 -4.35 -25.96
CA ASP A 49 -28.60 -3.06 -25.71
C ASP A 49 -27.65 -2.01 -25.12
N SER A 50 -26.56 -2.44 -24.46
CA SER A 50 -25.50 -1.53 -23.98
C SER A 50 -24.76 -0.80 -25.10
N SER A 51 -24.89 -1.23 -26.36
CA SER A 51 -24.37 -0.50 -27.54
C SER A 51 -25.39 0.39 -28.25
N ALA A 52 -26.70 0.15 -28.07
CA ALA A 52 -27.74 0.82 -28.85
C ALA A 52 -28.45 1.97 -28.12
N GLN A 53 -28.29 2.09 -26.80
CA GLN A 53 -29.04 3.07 -25.99
C GLN A 53 -28.24 4.33 -25.61
N LYS A 54 -27.26 4.72 -26.44
CA LYS A 54 -26.47 5.95 -26.26
C LYS A 54 -26.54 6.94 -27.42
N GLU A 55 -27.50 6.76 -28.32
CA GLU A 55 -27.84 7.73 -29.35
C GLU A 55 -29.27 8.18 -29.13
N ASN A 56 -29.40 9.25 -28.34
CA ASN A 56 -30.43 10.29 -28.47
C ASN A 56 -30.36 11.13 -27.20
N ILE A 57 -29.58 12.22 -27.27
CA ILE A 57 -29.98 13.57 -26.85
C ILE A 57 -28.86 14.52 -27.33
N VAL A 58 -29.31 15.40 -28.20
CA VAL A 58 -28.65 16.51 -28.87
C VAL A 58 -27.87 17.39 -27.88
N ASP A 59 -26.55 17.47 -28.05
CA ASP A 59 -25.75 18.71 -27.96
C ASP A 59 -24.32 18.44 -28.50
N ALA A 60 -24.21 18.41 -29.82
CA ALA A 60 -23.03 17.96 -30.57
C ALA A 60 -22.09 19.13 -30.91
N GLY A 61 -20.81 18.98 -30.56
CA GLY A 61 -19.75 19.90 -31.01
C GLY A 61 -18.58 20.04 -30.04
N LYS A 62 -18.82 19.93 -28.73
CA LYS A 62 -17.75 20.10 -27.71
C LYS A 62 -17.54 18.89 -26.79
N LYS A 63 -18.49 17.95 -26.75
CA LYS A 63 -18.41 16.72 -25.95
C LYS A 63 -17.63 15.59 -26.65
N ASP A 64 -17.73 15.46 -27.98
CA ASP A 64 -17.12 14.33 -28.72
C ASP A 64 -15.60 14.32 -28.68
N THR A 65 -14.95 15.48 -28.75
CA THR A 65 -13.49 15.55 -28.65
C THR A 65 -13.00 15.16 -27.26
N ARG A 66 -13.71 15.57 -26.19
CA ARG A 66 -13.34 15.24 -24.80
C ARG A 66 -13.57 13.78 -24.48
N THR A 67 -14.69 13.20 -24.91
CA THR A 67 -14.98 11.77 -24.70
C THR A 67 -14.05 10.88 -25.51
N LEU A 68 -13.70 11.28 -26.74
CA LEU A 68 -12.71 10.58 -27.56
C LEU A 68 -11.31 10.65 -26.92
N GLN A 69 -10.88 11.83 -26.47
CA GLN A 69 -9.58 12.03 -25.82
C GLN A 69 -9.49 11.26 -24.49
N GLN A 70 -10.56 11.24 -23.68
CA GLN A 70 -10.63 10.43 -22.46
C GLN A 70 -10.58 8.93 -22.76
N SER A 71 -11.25 8.48 -23.82
CA SER A 71 -11.23 7.08 -24.27
C SER A 71 -9.84 6.66 -24.75
N GLN A 72 -9.17 7.50 -25.54
CA GLN A 72 -7.80 7.28 -25.99
C GLN A 72 -6.82 7.23 -24.82
N PHE A 73 -6.89 8.21 -23.90
CA PHE A 73 -6.04 8.23 -22.71
C PHE A 73 -6.22 6.97 -21.86
N LYS A 74 -7.48 6.56 -21.62
CA LYS A 74 -7.78 5.33 -20.87
C LYS A 74 -7.16 4.10 -21.53
N LYS A 75 -7.30 3.94 -22.84
CA LYS A 75 -6.69 2.82 -23.60
C LYS A 75 -5.16 2.84 -23.51
N THR A 76 -4.54 4.00 -23.71
CA THR A 76 -3.09 4.16 -23.59
C THR A 76 -2.61 3.79 -22.18
N LEU A 77 -3.31 4.25 -21.14
CA LEU A 77 -2.98 3.95 -19.76
C LEU A 77 -3.12 2.44 -19.47
N GLU A 78 -4.18 1.80 -19.94
CA GLU A 78 -4.38 0.36 -19.80
C GLU A 78 -3.27 -0.45 -20.49
N ASN A 79 -2.82 -0.01 -21.67
CA ASN A 79 -1.70 -0.63 -22.38
C ASN A 79 -0.37 -0.49 -21.62
N ILE A 80 -0.09 0.69 -21.06
CA ILE A 80 1.12 0.90 -20.23
C ILE A 80 1.05 0.03 -18.98
N ARG A 81 -0.11 0.03 -18.30
CA ARG A 81 -0.36 -0.78 -17.09
C ARG A 81 -0.20 -2.27 -17.36
N SER A 82 -0.72 -2.78 -18.47
CA SER A 82 -0.62 -4.20 -18.84
C SER A 82 0.80 -4.59 -19.22
N GLY A 83 1.49 -3.76 -20.01
CA GLY A 83 2.90 -3.97 -20.36
C GLY A 83 3.81 -3.94 -19.13
N TYR A 84 3.59 -2.98 -18.22
CA TYR A 84 4.31 -2.89 -16.96
C TYR A 84 4.05 -4.10 -16.05
N ALA A 85 2.79 -4.54 -15.93
CA ALA A 85 2.44 -5.74 -15.18
C ALA A 85 3.08 -7.00 -15.77
N GLY A 86 3.14 -7.12 -17.10
CA GLY A 86 3.84 -8.20 -17.79
C GLY A 86 5.35 -8.18 -17.52
N TRP A 87 5.98 -7.00 -17.53
CA TRP A 87 7.39 -6.85 -17.21
C TRP A 87 7.70 -7.27 -15.77
N LEU A 88 6.90 -6.83 -14.80
CA LEU A 88 7.06 -7.18 -13.40
C LEU A 88 6.87 -8.68 -13.11
N LYS A 89 6.03 -9.38 -13.90
CA LYS A 89 5.80 -10.84 -13.79
C LYS A 89 6.78 -11.69 -14.60
N SER A 90 7.70 -11.06 -15.33
CA SER A 90 8.60 -11.79 -16.23
C SER A 90 9.55 -12.71 -15.46
N ASP A 91 9.90 -13.84 -16.07
CA ASP A 91 10.82 -14.84 -15.50
C ASP A 91 12.23 -14.29 -15.23
N ARG A 92 12.55 -13.09 -15.74
CA ARG A 92 13.79 -12.35 -15.44
C ARG A 92 14.02 -12.11 -13.95
N PHE A 93 12.95 -12.07 -13.16
CA PHE A 93 13.03 -11.86 -11.72
C PHE A 93 12.90 -13.16 -10.92
N GLN A 94 12.96 -14.33 -11.56
CA GLN A 94 13.00 -15.60 -10.86
C GLN A 94 14.45 -15.99 -10.58
N THR A 95 14.70 -16.49 -9.37
CA THR A 95 16.00 -17.08 -9.04
C THR A 95 16.15 -18.40 -9.79
N THR A 96 16.96 -18.42 -10.85
CA THR A 96 17.34 -19.67 -11.52
C THR A 96 18.42 -20.34 -10.70
N PHE A 97 18.08 -21.43 -9.99
CA PHE A 97 19.12 -22.36 -9.55
C PHE A 97 19.63 -23.07 -10.80
N ARG A 98 20.79 -22.66 -11.29
CA ARG A 98 21.50 -23.36 -12.36
C ARG A 98 21.94 -24.69 -11.76
N ASN A 99 21.16 -25.74 -12.02
CA ASN A 99 21.55 -27.10 -11.72
C ASN A 99 22.74 -27.41 -12.62
N THR A 100 23.96 -27.21 -12.11
CA THR A 100 25.17 -27.62 -12.81
C THR A 100 25.16 -29.14 -12.87
N ASP A 101 24.99 -29.65 -14.09
CA ASP A 101 24.98 -31.06 -14.45
C ASP A 101 26.08 -31.87 -13.74
N LYS A 102 25.69 -32.98 -13.11
CA LYS A 102 26.05 -34.37 -13.48
C LYS A 102 25.76 -35.32 -12.31
N LYS A 103 25.04 -36.41 -12.62
CA LYS A 103 24.91 -37.69 -11.90
C LYS A 103 25.50 -37.73 -10.48
N GLU A 104 24.65 -37.79 -9.46
CA GLU A 104 24.82 -38.73 -8.35
C GLU A 104 23.48 -38.97 -7.60
N PRO A 105 23.19 -40.21 -7.17
CA PRO A 105 21.93 -40.58 -6.54
C PRO A 105 21.99 -40.39 -5.02
N ARG A 106 20.83 -40.04 -4.43
CA ARG A 106 20.57 -40.03 -2.97
C ARG A 106 21.51 -39.15 -2.16
N ASP A 107 21.17 -37.86 -2.12
CA ASP A 107 20.99 -37.14 -0.86
C ASP A 107 20.18 -35.88 -1.17
N GLN A 108 18.86 -35.95 -0.93
CA GLN A 108 18.00 -34.78 -0.97
C GLN A 108 18.33 -33.89 0.24
N GLY A 109 19.41 -33.14 0.13
CA GLY A 109 19.75 -32.09 1.09
C GLY A 109 18.59 -31.09 1.24
N ILE A 110 18.55 -30.42 2.38
CA ILE A 110 17.52 -29.47 2.85
C ILE A 110 17.12 -28.40 1.80
N PHE A 111 17.95 -28.20 0.77
CA PHE A 111 17.77 -27.21 -0.29
C PHE A 111 17.11 -27.76 -1.58
N GLY A 112 16.89 -29.08 -1.70
CA GLY A 112 16.35 -29.72 -2.92
C GLY A 112 14.88 -29.41 -3.23
N ASN A 113 14.14 -28.80 -2.29
CA ASN A 113 12.74 -28.39 -2.44
C ASN A 113 12.54 -26.88 -2.55
N LEU A 114 13.61 -26.09 -2.71
CA LEU A 114 13.48 -24.64 -2.89
C LEU A 114 12.98 -24.33 -4.30
N LYS A 115 11.64 -24.27 -4.43
CA LYS A 115 10.96 -23.75 -5.61
C LYS A 115 11.59 -22.40 -6.01
N PRO A 116 11.84 -22.13 -7.30
CA PRO A 116 12.36 -20.85 -7.75
C PRO A 116 11.48 -19.73 -7.20
N ARG A 117 12.09 -18.79 -6.47
CA ARG A 117 11.36 -17.68 -5.84
C ARG A 117 11.45 -16.47 -6.76
N HIS A 118 10.30 -15.85 -7.01
CA HIS A 118 10.24 -14.57 -7.69
C HIS A 118 10.73 -13.47 -6.74
N LEU A 119 11.75 -12.72 -7.12
CA LEU A 119 12.40 -11.73 -6.26
C LEU A 119 11.46 -10.58 -5.86
N ILE A 120 10.59 -10.14 -6.78
CA ILE A 120 9.63 -9.05 -6.53
C ILE A 120 8.34 -9.51 -5.83
N LEU A 121 7.88 -10.74 -6.10
CA LEU A 121 6.55 -11.23 -5.70
C LEU A 121 6.62 -12.20 -4.51
N SER A 122 7.82 -12.54 -4.04
CA SER A 122 8.00 -13.32 -2.83
C SER A 122 7.48 -12.57 -1.61
N ARG A 123 7.07 -13.31 -0.58
CA ARG A 123 6.63 -12.75 0.71
C ARG A 123 7.71 -13.07 1.73
N VAL A 124 8.73 -12.21 1.79
CA VAL A 124 9.87 -12.40 2.70
C VAL A 124 9.76 -11.47 3.88
N PHE A 125 9.47 -10.19 3.61
CA PHE A 125 9.49 -9.17 4.65
C PHE A 125 8.14 -8.94 5.31
N ASP A 126 7.02 -9.40 4.74
CA ASP A 126 5.66 -9.25 5.29
C ASP A 126 5.44 -7.90 6.01
N HIS A 127 5.35 -7.87 7.34
CA HIS A 127 5.12 -6.62 8.09
C HIS A 127 6.34 -5.69 8.14
N LEU A 128 7.55 -6.20 7.89
CA LEU A 128 8.81 -5.45 7.85
C LEU A 128 9.06 -4.73 6.53
N TRP A 129 8.12 -4.80 5.57
CA TRP A 129 8.26 -4.19 4.25
C TRP A 129 8.65 -2.71 4.34
N PHE A 130 8.02 -1.93 5.23
CA PHE A 130 8.31 -0.50 5.37
C PHE A 130 9.78 -0.24 5.77
N LEU A 131 10.31 -1.04 6.69
CA LEU A 131 11.72 -0.96 7.09
C LEU A 131 12.65 -1.31 5.93
N TRP A 132 12.29 -2.32 5.15
CA TRP A 132 13.04 -2.69 3.95
C TRP A 132 13.07 -1.57 2.91
N PHE A 133 11.96 -0.85 2.71
CA PHE A 133 11.94 0.34 1.85
C PHE A 133 12.87 1.43 2.35
N LEU A 134 12.95 1.69 3.66
CA LEU A 134 13.92 2.64 4.22
C LEU A 134 15.36 2.21 3.95
N CYS A 135 15.68 0.92 4.04
CA CYS A 135 17.00 0.38 3.70
C CYS A 135 17.39 0.61 2.22
N TRP A 136 16.41 0.79 1.32
CA TRP A 136 16.67 1.17 -0.07
C TRP A 136 16.73 2.69 -0.28
N LEU A 137 15.80 3.43 0.36
CA LEU A 137 15.68 4.87 0.17
C LEU A 137 16.86 5.64 0.77
N ILE A 138 17.39 5.22 1.92
CA ILE A 138 18.52 5.91 2.56
C ILE A 138 19.80 5.84 1.69
N PRO A 139 20.28 4.66 1.24
CA PRO A 139 21.43 4.60 0.33
C PRO A 139 21.17 5.32 -0.99
N LEU A 140 19.97 5.19 -1.57
CA LEU A 140 19.62 5.90 -2.79
C LEU A 140 19.72 7.42 -2.61
N PHE A 141 19.24 7.93 -1.47
CA PHE A 141 19.36 9.34 -1.11
C PHE A 141 20.82 9.77 -0.94
N VAL A 142 21.64 9.00 -0.20
CA VAL A 142 23.07 9.29 0.00
C VAL A 142 23.81 9.27 -1.33
N CYS A 143 23.54 8.31 -2.22
CA CYS A 143 24.13 8.27 -3.55
C CYS A 143 23.71 9.49 -4.40
N ALA A 144 22.43 9.87 -4.34
CA ALA A 144 21.93 11.04 -5.06
C ALA A 144 22.57 12.34 -4.54
N GLU A 145 22.63 12.53 -3.22
CA GLU A 145 23.25 13.68 -2.58
C GLU A 145 24.75 13.76 -2.89
N SER A 146 25.47 12.64 -2.80
CA SER A 146 26.89 12.56 -3.17
C SER A 146 27.12 12.91 -4.65
N LEU A 147 26.22 12.51 -5.55
CA LEU A 147 26.29 12.89 -6.96
C LEU A 147 26.04 14.39 -7.15
N PHE A 148 25.04 14.97 -6.48
CA PHE A 148 24.77 16.41 -6.55
C PHE A 148 25.92 17.23 -5.98
N HIS A 149 26.52 16.78 -4.88
CA HIS A 149 27.71 17.39 -4.31
C HIS A 149 28.90 17.31 -5.28
N GLY A 150 29.08 16.18 -5.97
CA GLY A 150 30.10 16.02 -7.03
C GLY A 150 29.89 16.95 -8.22
N LEU A 151 28.64 17.34 -8.50
CA LEU A 151 28.28 18.34 -9.51
C LEU A 151 28.32 19.78 -8.98
N GLY A 152 28.72 20.01 -7.72
CA GLY A 152 28.78 21.33 -7.09
C GLY A 152 27.41 21.91 -6.72
N ILE A 153 26.37 21.09 -6.69
CA ILE A 153 24.99 21.52 -6.45
C ILE A 153 24.58 21.21 -5.01
N SER A 154 24.40 22.26 -4.19
CA SER A 154 23.88 22.10 -2.82
C SER A 154 22.37 21.90 -2.83
N VAL A 155 21.91 20.68 -2.54
CA VAL A 155 20.50 20.27 -2.49
C VAL A 155 19.66 21.19 -1.59
N GLU A 156 20.23 21.65 -0.47
CA GLU A 156 19.55 22.52 0.51
C GLU A 156 19.16 23.89 -0.04
N LYS A 157 19.93 24.42 -1.00
CA LYS A 157 19.72 25.75 -1.60
C LYS A 157 18.81 25.70 -2.82
N GLN A 158 18.50 24.50 -3.31
CA GLN A 158 17.71 24.32 -4.51
C GLN A 158 16.22 24.57 -4.24
N TRP A 159 15.59 25.31 -5.14
CA TRP A 159 14.15 25.61 -5.10
C TRP A 159 13.23 24.39 -4.95
N PRO A 160 13.43 23.21 -5.60
CA PRO A 160 12.52 22.07 -5.46
C PRO A 160 12.45 21.51 -4.04
N PHE A 161 13.50 21.69 -3.23
CA PHE A 161 13.53 21.17 -1.87
C PHE A 161 13.05 22.17 -0.83
N GLN A 162 12.73 23.41 -1.24
CA GLN A 162 12.06 24.39 -0.39
C GLN A 162 10.60 23.96 -0.16
N LEU A 163 10.12 24.03 1.08
CA LEU A 163 8.83 23.48 1.47
C LEU A 163 7.64 23.92 0.60
N ASN A 164 7.53 25.22 0.32
CA ASN A 164 6.40 25.74 -0.45
C ASN A 164 6.41 25.22 -1.89
N ALA A 165 7.58 25.20 -2.53
CA ALA A 165 7.73 24.66 -3.87
C ALA A 165 7.51 23.14 -3.88
N SER A 166 8.08 22.44 -2.90
CA SER A 166 7.96 21.00 -2.69
C SER A 166 6.51 20.52 -2.74
N ILE A 167 5.59 21.18 -2.05
CA ILE A 167 4.16 20.82 -2.07
C ILE A 167 3.59 20.90 -3.49
N TRP A 168 3.91 21.96 -4.24
CA TRP A 168 3.34 22.21 -5.56
C TRP A 168 3.82 21.25 -6.64
N TRP A 169 5.03 20.70 -6.54
CA TRP A 169 5.52 19.73 -7.54
C TRP A 169 5.44 18.28 -7.07
N MET A 170 5.66 18.00 -5.78
CA MET A 170 5.62 16.64 -5.25
C MET A 170 4.20 16.07 -5.21
N VAL A 171 3.18 16.89 -4.94
CA VAL A 171 1.79 16.38 -4.97
C VAL A 171 1.40 15.93 -6.39
N PRO A 172 1.56 16.74 -7.46
CA PRO A 172 1.30 16.27 -8.82
C PRO A 172 2.19 15.11 -9.26
N ILE A 173 3.48 15.10 -8.88
CA ILE A 173 4.38 14.03 -9.31
C ILE A 173 4.01 12.67 -8.71
N THR A 174 3.38 12.63 -7.52
CA THR A 174 2.83 11.37 -6.96
C THR A 174 1.72 10.75 -7.81
N LEU A 175 1.11 11.49 -8.73
CA LEU A 175 0.12 10.95 -9.67
C LEU A 175 0.69 9.88 -10.59
N PHE A 176 1.93 10.07 -11.05
CA PHE A 176 2.55 9.12 -11.95
C PHE A 176 2.69 7.70 -11.34
N PRO A 177 3.35 7.50 -10.19
CA PRO A 177 3.39 6.19 -9.56
C PRO A 177 2.01 5.71 -9.10
N GLN A 178 1.10 6.61 -8.70
CA GLN A 178 -0.27 6.21 -8.32
C GLN A 178 -1.05 5.58 -9.49
N LEU A 179 -0.86 6.09 -10.71
CA LEU A 179 -1.51 5.54 -11.91
C LEU A 179 -1.06 4.10 -12.24
N LEU A 180 0.10 3.70 -11.73
CA LEU A 180 0.65 2.34 -11.85
C LEU A 180 0.23 1.40 -10.71
N MET A 181 -0.40 1.92 -9.65
CA MET A 181 -0.94 1.13 -8.55
C MET A 181 -2.14 0.28 -8.99
N GLY A 182 -2.34 -0.86 -8.31
CA GLY A 182 -3.42 -1.80 -8.61
C GLY A 182 -3.22 -2.54 -9.94
N THR A 183 -2.00 -2.49 -10.53
CA THR A 183 -1.66 -3.27 -11.72
C THR A 183 -1.58 -4.77 -11.41
N MET A 184 -1.21 -5.12 -10.17
CA MET A 184 -1.08 -6.51 -9.71
C MET A 184 -2.32 -7.04 -9.00
N THR A 185 -3.12 -6.16 -8.39
CA THR A 185 -4.38 -6.52 -7.74
C THR A 185 -5.52 -5.63 -8.28
N PRO A 186 -6.07 -5.95 -9.47
CA PRO A 186 -7.01 -5.08 -10.17
C PRO A 186 -8.38 -4.88 -9.49
N ARG A 187 -8.60 -5.42 -8.29
CA ARG A 187 -9.89 -5.39 -7.60
C ARG A 187 -9.88 -4.36 -6.49
N MET A 188 -10.72 -3.33 -6.63
CA MET A 188 -11.16 -2.41 -5.56
C MET A 188 -10.04 -2.01 -4.59
N HIS A 189 -8.87 -1.61 -5.12
CA HIS A 189 -7.73 -1.28 -4.28
C HIS A 189 -7.79 0.20 -3.90
N PHE A 190 -7.92 0.46 -2.60
CA PHE A 190 -7.73 1.79 -2.02
C PHE A 190 -6.34 1.86 -1.39
N GLY A 191 -5.55 2.85 -1.81
CA GLY A 191 -4.20 3.07 -1.29
C GLY A 191 -3.10 2.44 -2.16
N PRO A 192 -1.84 2.59 -1.73
CA PRO A 192 -0.68 2.08 -2.47
C PRO A 192 -0.58 0.55 -2.40
N ASP A 193 -0.03 -0.05 -3.45
CA ASP A 193 0.28 -1.49 -3.48
C ASP A 193 1.34 -1.83 -2.41
N THR A 194 1.33 -3.06 -1.92
CA THR A 194 2.33 -3.55 -0.94
C THR A 194 3.32 -4.48 -1.62
N SER A 195 4.62 -4.22 -1.46
CA SER A 195 5.70 -5.09 -1.97
C SER A 195 6.41 -5.77 -0.81
N LEU A 196 6.29 -7.10 -0.76
CA LEU A 196 6.83 -7.95 0.30
C LEU A 196 8.08 -8.73 -0.13
N GLY A 197 8.48 -8.57 -1.40
CA GLY A 197 9.61 -9.25 -2.00
C GLY A 197 10.95 -8.64 -1.62
N ILE A 198 12.02 -9.36 -1.97
CA ILE A 198 13.39 -8.91 -1.79
C ILE A 198 13.66 -7.65 -2.63
N LEU A 199 13.18 -7.63 -3.87
CA LEU A 199 13.31 -6.46 -4.74
C LEU A 199 12.02 -5.65 -4.71
N PRO A 200 12.01 -4.43 -4.15
CA PRO A 200 10.80 -3.61 -4.09
C PRO A 200 10.36 -3.19 -5.49
N GLN A 201 9.04 -3.14 -5.71
CA GLN A 201 8.49 -2.72 -7.00
C GLN A 201 8.91 -1.27 -7.32
N PRO A 202 9.43 -0.97 -8.52
CA PRO A 202 10.01 0.34 -8.82
C PRO A 202 9.06 1.52 -8.61
N HIS A 203 7.78 1.37 -9.00
CA HIS A 203 6.80 2.44 -8.82
C HIS A 203 6.53 2.75 -7.33
N LEU A 204 6.65 1.75 -6.44
CA LEU A 204 6.55 1.96 -5.00
C LEU A 204 7.78 2.68 -4.44
N ILE A 205 8.98 2.35 -4.93
CA ILE A 205 10.20 3.06 -4.53
C ILE A 205 10.04 4.55 -4.87
N VAL A 206 9.60 4.86 -6.10
CA VAL A 206 9.35 6.24 -6.53
C VAL A 206 8.26 6.89 -5.67
N TYR A 207 7.14 6.19 -5.44
CA TYR A 207 6.05 6.69 -4.60
C TYR A 207 6.55 7.10 -3.20
N TYR A 208 7.19 6.19 -2.48
CA TYR A 208 7.70 6.47 -1.13
C TYR A 208 8.90 7.42 -1.12
N ALA A 209 9.72 7.46 -2.18
CA ALA A 209 10.80 8.42 -2.32
C ALA A 209 10.27 9.87 -2.36
N ILE A 210 9.10 10.10 -2.95
CA ILE A 210 8.49 11.44 -2.98
C ILE A 210 8.09 11.87 -1.55
N PHE A 211 7.45 10.98 -0.77
CA PHE A 211 7.11 11.27 0.63
C PHE A 211 8.36 11.42 1.50
N PHE A 212 9.38 10.60 1.29
CA PHE A 212 10.68 10.71 1.96
C PHE A 212 11.35 12.06 1.65
N GLY A 213 11.38 12.44 0.37
CA GLY A 213 11.89 13.72 -0.09
C GLY A 213 11.13 14.91 0.51
N PHE A 214 9.80 14.80 0.64
CA PHE A 214 9.00 15.81 1.35
C PHE A 214 9.40 15.94 2.82
N GLY A 215 9.64 14.81 3.51
CA GLY A 215 10.20 14.80 4.86
C GLY A 215 11.55 15.53 4.94
N MET A 216 12.42 15.33 3.97
CA MET A 216 13.70 16.05 3.86
C MET A 216 13.50 17.55 3.62
N SER A 217 12.57 17.94 2.74
CA SER A 217 12.21 19.34 2.52
C SER A 217 11.72 20.02 3.79
N MET A 218 10.94 19.32 4.62
CA MET A 218 10.56 19.81 5.95
C MET A 218 11.76 19.95 6.89
N PHE A 219 12.68 18.99 6.89
CA PHE A 219 13.89 19.03 7.71
C PHE A 219 14.79 20.23 7.35
N VAL A 220 15.07 20.42 6.06
CA VAL A 220 15.87 21.54 5.54
C VAL A 220 15.20 22.89 5.81
N SER A 221 13.88 22.97 5.65
CA SER A 221 13.13 24.22 5.85
C SER A 221 13.02 24.64 7.32
N GLY A 222 13.29 23.73 8.27
CA GLY A 222 13.38 24.03 9.70
C GLY A 222 12.20 24.85 10.23
N LYS A 223 12.50 26.03 10.81
CA LYS A 223 11.49 26.96 11.38
C LYS A 223 10.50 27.52 10.36
N ASN A 224 10.82 27.53 9.06
CA ASN A 224 9.90 27.99 8.02
C ASN A 224 8.77 26.98 7.76
N ALA A 225 8.90 25.76 8.27
CA ALA A 225 7.84 24.76 8.22
C ALA A 225 6.72 25.01 9.25
N THR A 226 6.80 26.05 10.08
CA THR A 226 5.85 26.33 11.19
C THR A 226 4.40 26.50 10.73
N ASN A 227 4.18 26.99 9.51
CA ASN A 227 2.82 27.18 8.98
C ASN A 227 2.17 25.90 8.42
N LEU A 228 2.94 24.81 8.27
CA LEU A 228 2.42 23.57 7.73
C LEU A 228 1.43 22.90 8.69
N GLY A 229 0.23 22.59 8.18
CA GLY A 229 -0.83 21.95 8.96
C GLY A 229 -1.61 22.90 9.88
N GLN A 230 -1.49 24.22 9.74
CA GLN A 230 -2.31 25.17 10.51
C GLN A 230 -3.82 24.92 10.34
N TRP A 231 -4.24 24.57 9.12
CA TRP A 231 -5.62 24.26 8.78
C TRP A 231 -5.94 22.77 8.92
N TRP A 232 -5.33 22.06 9.87
CA TRP A 232 -5.46 20.60 9.99
C TRP A 232 -6.90 20.07 10.01
N PRO A 233 -7.93 20.75 10.58
CA PRO A 233 -9.29 20.24 10.49
C PRO A 233 -9.81 20.26 9.05
N CYS A 234 -9.50 21.32 8.28
CA CYS A 234 -9.85 21.42 6.86
C CYS A 234 -9.18 20.33 6.03
N HIS A 235 -7.93 19.97 6.36
CA HIS A 235 -7.25 18.86 5.70
C HIS A 235 -7.97 17.53 5.97
N PHE A 236 -8.39 17.27 7.21
CA PHE A 236 -9.19 16.06 7.51
C PHE A 236 -10.57 16.08 6.86
N LEU A 237 -11.24 17.23 6.80
CA LEU A 237 -12.50 17.37 6.06
C LEU A 237 -12.30 17.04 4.58
N GLY A 238 -11.24 17.58 3.97
CA GLY A 238 -10.89 17.26 2.58
C GLY A 238 -10.57 15.77 2.39
N ALA A 239 -9.83 15.15 3.31
CA ALA A 239 -9.55 13.71 3.28
C ALA A 239 -10.85 12.89 3.44
N ALA A 240 -11.74 13.29 4.35
CA ALA A 240 -13.03 12.64 4.58
C ALA A 240 -13.95 12.72 3.36
N LEU A 241 -13.82 13.75 2.51
CA LEU A 241 -14.50 13.84 1.22
C LEU A 241 -13.79 12.99 0.14
N CYS A 242 -12.46 13.02 0.08
CA CYS A 242 -11.68 12.28 -0.90
C CYS A 242 -11.83 10.76 -0.75
N PHE A 243 -11.98 10.26 0.48
CA PHE A 243 -12.16 8.83 0.76
C PHE A 243 -13.38 8.22 0.04
N PRO A 244 -14.63 8.66 0.29
CA PRO A 244 -15.80 8.14 -0.41
C PRO A 244 -15.75 8.43 -1.91
N THR A 245 -15.21 9.58 -2.34
CA THR A 245 -15.01 9.84 -3.78
C THR A 245 -14.12 8.78 -4.42
N ALA A 246 -13.01 8.42 -3.78
CA ALA A 246 -12.12 7.38 -4.27
C ALA A 246 -12.84 6.03 -4.36
N LEU A 247 -13.65 5.66 -3.36
CA LEU A 247 -14.44 4.42 -3.36
C LEU A 247 -15.42 4.37 -4.55
N VAL A 248 -16.12 5.48 -4.83
CA VAL A 248 -17.06 5.57 -5.96
C VAL A 248 -16.34 5.51 -7.30
N THR A 249 -15.15 6.11 -7.41
CA THR A 249 -14.40 6.16 -8.67
C THR A 249 -13.60 4.90 -8.99
N MET A 250 -13.53 3.92 -8.08
CA MET A 250 -12.67 2.72 -8.16
C MET A 250 -12.73 1.94 -9.49
N GLY A 251 -13.84 2.04 -10.22
CA GLY A 251 -13.99 1.42 -11.54
C GLY A 251 -13.10 2.02 -12.63
N ASN A 252 -12.47 3.17 -12.39
CA ASN A 252 -11.55 3.82 -13.33
C ASN A 252 -10.26 4.25 -12.60
N PRO A 253 -9.12 3.59 -12.89
CA PRO A 253 -7.86 3.90 -12.20
C PRO A 253 -7.40 5.35 -12.36
N ALA A 254 -7.65 5.96 -13.53
CA ALA A 254 -7.28 7.36 -13.77
C ALA A 254 -8.07 8.34 -12.90
N LEU A 255 -9.38 8.09 -12.75
CA LEU A 255 -10.25 8.92 -11.91
C LEU A 255 -10.02 8.67 -10.43
N THR A 256 -9.65 7.44 -10.05
CA THR A 256 -9.41 7.05 -8.66
C THR A 256 -8.07 7.58 -8.13
N ALA A 257 -7.07 7.74 -9.00
CA ALA A 257 -5.74 8.17 -8.57
C ALA A 257 -5.75 9.55 -7.90
N ILE A 258 -6.51 10.52 -8.46
CA ILE A 258 -6.60 11.89 -7.93
C ILE A 258 -7.11 11.92 -6.47
N PRO A 259 -8.31 11.40 -6.14
CA PRO A 259 -8.80 11.40 -4.77
C PRO A 259 -7.94 10.55 -3.84
N GLN A 260 -7.26 9.50 -4.32
CA GLN A 260 -6.32 8.73 -3.49
C GLN A 260 -5.07 9.53 -3.08
N ILE A 261 -4.49 10.29 -4.00
CA ILE A 261 -3.32 11.14 -3.72
C ILE A 261 -3.72 12.27 -2.80
N LEU A 262 -4.84 12.94 -3.09
CA LEU A 262 -5.35 14.00 -2.23
C LEU A 262 -5.64 13.46 -0.83
N PHE A 263 -6.27 12.29 -0.72
CA PHE A 263 -6.47 11.64 0.56
C PHE A 263 -5.16 11.40 1.31
N ALA A 264 -4.14 10.84 0.65
CA ALA A 264 -2.84 10.57 1.26
C ALA A 264 -2.18 11.86 1.79
N TRP A 265 -2.04 12.88 0.93
CA TRP A 265 -1.39 14.14 1.31
C TRP A 265 -2.18 14.95 2.35
N LEU A 266 -3.50 15.04 2.20
CA LEU A 266 -4.35 15.74 3.16
C LEU A 266 -4.32 15.05 4.52
N THR A 267 -4.30 13.72 4.56
CA THR A 267 -4.15 12.97 5.81
C THR A 267 -2.77 13.22 6.43
N CYS A 268 -1.69 13.22 5.64
CA CYS A 268 -0.36 13.55 6.13
C CYS A 268 -0.29 14.97 6.72
N PHE A 269 -0.78 16.00 6.01
CA PHE A 269 -0.78 17.37 6.50
C PHE A 269 -1.71 17.58 7.70
N GLY A 270 -2.87 16.92 7.70
CA GLY A 270 -3.80 16.90 8.81
C GLY A 270 -3.19 16.30 10.07
N LEU A 271 -2.52 15.15 9.97
CA LEU A 271 -1.83 14.53 11.09
C LEU A 271 -0.67 15.40 11.59
N ILE A 272 0.20 15.91 10.70
CA ILE A 272 1.30 16.80 11.09
C ILE A 272 0.78 18.02 11.87
N GLY A 273 -0.29 18.65 11.38
CA GLY A 273 -0.90 19.80 12.04
C GLY A 273 -1.60 19.45 13.36
N ALA A 274 -2.31 18.33 13.43
CA ALA A 274 -2.95 17.85 14.65
C ALA A 274 -1.93 17.52 15.74
N PHE A 275 -0.83 16.83 15.40
CA PHE A 275 0.26 16.57 16.34
C PHE A 275 0.92 17.86 16.82
N ARG A 276 1.10 18.86 15.95
CA ARG A 276 1.62 20.17 16.36
C ARG A 276 0.67 20.92 17.29
N SER A 277 -0.65 20.79 17.09
CA SER A 277 -1.64 21.46 17.93
C SER A 277 -1.79 20.78 19.30
N TRP A 278 -1.87 19.45 19.33
CA TRP A 278 -2.12 18.68 20.55
C TRP A 278 -0.87 18.27 21.33
N CYS A 279 0.26 18.10 20.66
CA CYS A 279 1.54 17.68 21.26
C CYS A 279 2.59 18.80 21.23
N SER A 280 2.16 20.06 21.30
CA SER A 280 3.04 21.24 21.31
C SER A 280 3.92 21.33 22.56
N THR A 281 3.47 20.71 23.67
CA THR A 281 4.19 20.71 24.95
C THR A 281 4.95 19.40 25.13
N GLU A 282 6.18 19.47 25.66
CA GLU A 282 6.98 18.29 25.95
C GLU A 282 6.28 17.41 27.01
N SER A 283 5.79 16.26 26.59
CA SER A 283 5.17 15.26 27.45
C SER A 283 6.04 14.02 27.54
N ARG A 284 6.42 13.63 28.76
CA ARG A 284 7.18 12.40 29.02
C ARG A 284 6.43 11.15 28.54
N ALA A 285 5.09 11.15 28.62
CA ALA A 285 4.28 10.03 28.18
C ALA A 285 4.29 9.89 26.65
N ILE A 286 4.09 10.99 25.92
CA ILE A 286 4.13 10.99 24.44
C ILE A 286 5.52 10.59 23.93
N ARG A 287 6.58 11.11 24.58
CA ARG A 287 7.96 10.73 24.28
C ARG A 287 8.20 9.24 24.50
N TYR A 288 7.70 8.68 25.60
CA TYR A 288 7.79 7.24 25.87
C TYR A 288 7.07 6.40 24.82
N ILE A 289 5.84 6.78 24.44
CA ILE A 289 5.08 6.08 23.39
C ILE A 289 5.82 6.13 22.06
N SER A 290 6.30 7.31 21.65
CA SER A 290 7.10 7.50 20.45
C SER A 290 8.33 6.58 20.44
N ASP A 291 9.09 6.58 21.54
CA ASP A 291 10.29 5.75 21.69
C ASP A 291 9.99 4.24 21.75
N SER A 292 8.76 3.84 22.08
CA SER A 292 8.36 2.43 22.11
C SER A 292 7.83 1.93 20.75
N SER A 293 7.39 2.84 19.89
CA SER A 293 6.69 2.54 18.62
C SER A 293 7.48 1.60 17.72
N TYR A 294 8.81 1.75 17.66
CA TYR A 294 9.65 0.89 16.83
C TYR A 294 9.69 -0.56 17.34
N TRP A 295 9.79 -0.77 18.65
CA TRP A 295 9.72 -2.11 19.25
C TRP A 295 8.34 -2.75 19.04
N LEU A 296 7.29 -1.95 19.25
CA LEU A 296 5.92 -2.40 19.01
C LEU A 296 5.76 -2.84 17.55
N TYR A 297 6.23 -2.04 16.59
CA TYR A 297 6.21 -2.39 15.17
C TYR A 297 6.95 -3.71 14.87
N LEU A 298 8.13 -3.94 15.46
CA LEU A 298 8.90 -5.15 15.20
C LEU A 298 8.20 -6.43 15.71
N MET A 299 7.67 -6.37 16.94
CA MET A 299 7.25 -7.57 17.69
C MET A 299 5.73 -7.78 17.78
N HIS A 300 4.91 -6.87 17.25
CA HIS A 300 3.45 -7.01 17.37
C HIS A 300 2.89 -8.24 16.65
N ILE A 301 3.32 -8.56 15.43
CA ILE A 301 2.70 -9.64 14.64
C ILE A 301 2.74 -11.00 15.36
N PRO A 302 3.89 -11.50 15.85
CA PRO A 302 3.93 -12.77 16.59
C PRO A 302 2.99 -12.78 17.79
N LEU A 303 2.92 -11.66 18.52
CA LEU A 303 2.11 -11.56 19.73
C LEU A 303 0.61 -11.48 19.42
N VAL A 304 0.23 -10.74 18.37
CA VAL A 304 -1.15 -10.69 17.85
C VAL A 304 -1.59 -12.08 17.44
N ILE A 305 -0.75 -12.84 16.72
CA ILE A 305 -1.07 -14.21 16.31
C ILE A 305 -1.24 -15.12 17.52
N ALA A 306 -0.33 -15.03 18.51
CA ALA A 306 -0.41 -15.84 19.73
C ALA A 306 -1.70 -15.57 20.52
N LEU A 307 -2.04 -14.29 20.74
CA LEU A 307 -3.27 -13.90 21.45
C LEU A 307 -4.53 -14.24 20.65
N ALA A 308 -4.50 -14.08 19.33
CA ALA A 308 -5.60 -14.47 18.46
C ALA A 308 -5.86 -15.97 18.52
N CYS A 309 -4.82 -16.80 18.54
CA CYS A 309 -4.92 -18.26 18.70
C CYS A 309 -5.51 -18.63 20.08
N LEU A 310 -5.05 -17.97 21.14
CA LEU A 310 -5.51 -18.22 22.52
C LEU A 310 -7.01 -17.93 22.71
N ILE A 311 -7.50 -16.81 22.15
CA ILE A 311 -8.89 -16.34 22.33
C ILE A 311 -9.81 -16.87 21.21
N GLN A 312 -9.27 -17.65 20.26
CA GLN A 312 -10.02 -18.14 19.10
C GLN A 312 -11.28 -18.90 19.52
N THR A 313 -11.18 -19.78 20.52
CA THR A 313 -12.25 -20.66 21.01
C THR A 313 -13.27 -19.95 21.91
N TRP A 314 -12.97 -18.74 22.37
CA TRP A 314 -13.83 -18.04 23.32
C TRP A 314 -15.11 -17.55 22.63
N ARG A 315 -16.27 -17.70 23.27
CA ARG A 315 -17.57 -17.22 22.76
C ARG A 315 -17.80 -15.74 23.07
N LEU A 316 -16.88 -14.88 22.63
CA LEU A 316 -16.97 -13.42 22.78
C LEU A 316 -17.36 -12.74 21.46
N PRO A 317 -18.06 -11.59 21.50
CA PRO A 317 -18.29 -10.75 20.33
C PRO A 317 -16.97 -10.31 19.68
N VAL A 318 -16.99 -10.12 18.35
CA VAL A 318 -15.79 -9.79 17.55
C VAL A 318 -15.08 -8.52 18.05
N PHE A 319 -15.85 -7.46 18.38
CA PHE A 319 -15.28 -6.22 18.89
C PHE A 319 -14.56 -6.40 20.22
N VAL A 320 -15.08 -7.26 21.11
CA VAL A 320 -14.44 -7.55 22.39
C VAL A 320 -13.13 -8.29 22.15
N LYS A 321 -13.12 -9.32 21.28
CA LYS A 321 -11.88 -10.01 20.90
C LYS A 321 -10.84 -9.06 20.33
N LEU A 322 -11.25 -8.15 19.44
CA LEU A 322 -10.38 -7.14 18.85
C LEU A 322 -9.79 -6.22 19.93
N CYS A 323 -10.61 -5.68 20.82
CA CYS A 323 -10.13 -4.83 21.91
C CYS A 323 -9.13 -5.58 22.80
N VAL A 324 -9.44 -6.83 23.19
CA VAL A 324 -8.54 -7.63 24.02
C VAL A 324 -7.20 -7.88 23.32
N ILE A 325 -7.23 -8.24 22.03
CA ILE A 325 -5.99 -8.45 21.26
C ILE A 325 -5.20 -7.15 21.13
N CYS A 326 -5.84 -6.03 20.77
CA CYS A 326 -5.18 -4.74 20.61
C CYS A 326 -4.56 -4.26 21.93
N PHE A 327 -5.37 -4.10 22.97
CA PHE A 327 -4.89 -3.60 24.26
C PHE A 327 -3.93 -4.58 24.92
N GLY A 328 -4.19 -5.90 24.84
CA GLY A 328 -3.30 -6.92 25.38
C GLY A 328 -1.94 -6.92 24.69
N THR A 329 -1.92 -6.89 23.36
CA THR A 329 -0.66 -6.80 22.58
C THR A 329 0.11 -5.54 22.94
N THR A 330 -0.54 -4.37 22.92
CA THR A 330 0.12 -3.10 23.23
C THR A 330 0.66 -3.10 24.66
N PHE A 331 -0.12 -3.54 25.65
CA PHE A 331 0.29 -3.57 27.04
C PHE A 331 1.49 -4.46 27.28
N ILE A 332 1.46 -5.70 26.76
CA ILE A 332 2.58 -6.65 26.86
C ILE A 332 3.82 -6.09 26.15
N LEU A 333 3.67 -5.45 24.98
CA LEU A 333 4.79 -4.84 24.28
C LEU A 333 5.39 -3.64 25.02
N LEU A 334 4.57 -2.82 25.67
CA LEU A 334 5.06 -1.70 26.49
C LEU A 334 5.82 -2.21 27.73
N ILE A 335 5.35 -3.29 28.36
CA ILE A 335 6.06 -3.92 29.49
C ILE A 335 7.39 -4.52 29.01
N THR A 336 7.37 -5.31 27.94
CA THR A 336 8.59 -5.92 27.40
C THR A 336 9.59 -4.87 26.93
N TYR A 337 9.12 -3.76 26.36
CA TYR A 337 9.97 -2.61 26.03
C TYR A 337 10.67 -2.03 27.27
N GLN A 338 9.91 -1.78 28.34
CA GLN A 338 10.45 -1.20 29.58
C GLN A 338 11.48 -2.12 30.24
N LEU A 339 11.23 -3.44 30.22
CA LEU A 339 12.08 -4.44 30.89
C LEU A 339 13.31 -4.86 30.07
N PHE A 340 13.13 -5.14 28.77
CA PHE A 340 14.13 -5.82 27.95
C PHE A 340 14.77 -4.98 26.87
N VAL A 341 14.23 -3.80 26.55
CA VAL A 341 14.71 -2.99 25.43
C VAL A 341 15.28 -1.66 25.89
N ARG A 342 14.56 -0.92 26.73
CA ARG A 342 14.86 0.50 27.03
C ARG A 342 16.28 0.76 27.53
N TYR A 343 16.83 -0.14 28.36
CA TYR A 343 18.17 0.01 28.94
C TYR A 343 19.14 -1.10 28.52
N THR A 344 18.82 -1.84 27.47
CA THR A 344 19.66 -2.94 26.98
C THR A 344 20.40 -2.55 25.71
N TRP A 345 21.32 -3.42 25.28
CA TRP A 345 22.02 -3.28 24.01
C TRP A 345 21.05 -3.21 22.81
N ILE A 346 19.89 -3.85 22.89
CA ILE A 346 18.82 -3.74 21.88
C ILE A 346 18.31 -2.30 21.83
N GLY A 347 18.06 -1.65 22.97
CA GLY A 347 17.69 -0.24 23.01
C GLY A 347 18.77 0.69 22.47
N LEU A 348 20.04 0.37 22.72
CA LEU A 348 21.20 1.10 22.20
C LEU A 348 21.28 1.02 20.67
N MET A 349 21.10 -0.18 20.10
CA MET A 349 21.14 -0.40 18.65
C MET A 349 19.96 0.27 17.93
N LEU A 350 18.77 0.27 18.55
CA LEU A 350 17.54 0.77 17.92
C LEU A 350 17.29 2.27 18.11
N HIS A 351 17.73 2.86 19.23
CA HIS A 351 17.42 4.25 19.59
C HIS A 351 18.65 5.10 19.93
N GLY A 352 19.86 4.52 19.86
CA GLY A 352 21.09 5.18 20.32
C GLY A 352 21.25 5.19 21.84
N SER A 353 22.40 5.68 22.31
CA SER A 353 22.73 5.76 23.74
C SER A 353 21.83 6.75 24.48
N ARG A 354 21.00 6.23 25.39
CA ARG A 354 20.22 7.06 26.33
C ARG A 354 20.94 7.11 27.67
N LYS A 355 21.47 8.29 28.00
CA LYS A 355 21.95 8.58 29.37
C LYS A 355 20.75 8.69 30.29
N LYS A 356 20.74 7.94 31.40
CA LYS A 356 19.80 8.19 32.49
C LYS A 356 20.04 9.62 32.96
N THR A 357 19.05 10.50 32.83
CA THR A 357 19.07 11.76 33.58
C THR A 357 19.13 11.35 35.05
N PRO A 358 20.18 11.68 35.81
CA PRO A 358 20.20 11.42 37.24
C PRO A 358 18.97 12.07 37.83
N LEU A 359 18.25 11.36 38.70
CA LEU A 359 17.30 12.00 39.60
C LEU A 359 18.06 13.15 40.25
N GLN A 360 17.71 14.40 39.93
CA GLN A 360 18.13 15.53 40.74
C GLN A 360 17.56 15.25 42.13
N SER A 361 18.43 14.76 43.01
CA SER A 361 18.21 14.77 44.45
C SER A 361 17.82 16.20 44.78
N GLY A 362 16.58 16.37 45.25
CA GLY A 362 16.11 17.66 45.74
C GLY A 362 17.14 18.19 46.72
N THR A 363 17.69 19.37 46.40
CA THR A 363 18.41 20.16 47.38
C THR A 363 17.40 20.66 48.42
N PRO A 364 17.80 20.65 49.71
CA PRO A 364 16.92 20.67 50.88
C PRO A 364 16.05 21.91 51.05
#